data_AF-A0AAV5BVV3-F1
#
_entry.id   AF-A0AAV5BVV3-F1
#
_cell.length_a   1.000
_cell.length_b   1.000
_cell.length_c   1.000
_cell.angle_alpha   90.00
_cell.angle_beta   90.00
_cell.angle_gamma   90.00
#
_symmetry.space_group_name_H-M   'P 1'
#
loop_
_entity.id
_entity.type
_entity.pdbx_description
1 polymer ?
#
loop_
_entity_poly.entity_id
_entity_poly.type
_entity_poly.pdbx_seq_one_letter_code
_entity_poly.pdbx_strand_id
1 'polypeptide(L)'
;MRSMPFSRTCAIANVFRVDDADCNLPGAVCEDPRFIGGDGNTFYFHGRRDRDFCLLSDASLHINGHFIGSHVPGLKRDPTWVQAIAVQFSGHHRLYVGARKTAVWDDESDRLAIIFDGEAVHVPNLANARWEAPITIASPSLTVTRTNKAANGVVVELDGVFKITANAVPITEEDSRAHSYGVTADDCLAHLDLAFKFHALTDDVHGVLGQTYRSSYVNRMDVTKKMPVMGGERDFVASGLFAADCAVARYGKGGNNADVVRVGSGDELVTGVECSTGLSGVGVVCKK
;
A
#
# COMPACT_ATOMS: atom_id res chain seq x y z
N MET A 1 -31.75 3.70 38.29
CA MET A 1 -30.75 2.93 37.52
C MET A 1 -30.77 3.44 36.10
N ARG A 2 -29.77 4.23 35.70
CA ARG A 2 -29.66 4.74 34.32
C ARG A 2 -29.24 3.58 33.42
N SER A 3 -29.99 3.36 32.34
CA SER A 3 -29.63 2.44 31.28
C SER A 3 -28.24 2.80 30.74
N MET A 4 -27.34 1.80 30.71
CA MET A 4 -26.09 1.92 29.97
C MET A 4 -26.44 2.08 28.47
N PRO A 5 -25.75 2.94 27.72
CA PRO A 5 -25.97 3.01 26.28
C PRO A 5 -25.47 1.70 25.66
N PHE A 6 -26.24 1.18 24.70
CA PHE A 6 -25.87 0.03 23.87
C PHE A 6 -24.41 0.16 23.39
N SER A 7 -23.65 -0.92 23.54
CA SER A 7 -22.30 -1.05 23.01
C SER A 7 -22.30 -0.72 21.51
N ARG A 8 -21.56 0.31 21.12
CA ARG A 8 -21.40 0.71 19.72
C ARG A 8 -20.40 -0.25 19.08
N THR A 9 -20.87 -1.39 18.57
CA THR A 9 -20.12 -2.24 17.63
C THR A 9 -19.77 -1.45 16.36
N CYS A 10 -18.97 -2.04 15.45
CA CYS A 10 -18.59 -1.48 14.12
C CYS A 10 -19.79 -1.09 13.20
N ALA A 11 -20.99 -1.08 13.75
CA ALA A 11 -22.31 -0.92 13.17
C ALA A 11 -22.83 0.53 13.12
N ILE A 12 -22.35 1.45 13.97
CA ILE A 12 -22.97 2.79 14.11
C ILE A 12 -21.96 3.92 14.40
N ALA A 13 -20.76 3.86 13.82
CA ALA A 13 -20.05 5.12 13.56
C ALA A 13 -20.58 5.63 12.22
N ASN A 14 -20.80 6.94 12.07
CA ASN A 14 -20.93 7.56 10.76
C ASN A 14 -19.61 7.33 10.03
N VAL A 15 -19.35 6.13 9.48
CA VAL A 15 -18.11 5.83 8.78
C VAL A 15 -18.15 6.68 7.52
N PHE A 16 -17.51 7.84 7.58
CA PHE A 16 -17.21 8.58 6.38
C PHE A 16 -16.12 7.80 5.68
N ARG A 17 -16.53 6.98 4.70
CA ARG A 17 -15.61 6.49 3.67
C ARG A 17 -15.19 7.71 2.87
N VAL A 18 -14.14 8.35 3.34
CA VAL A 18 -13.39 9.26 2.52
C VAL A 18 -12.51 8.36 1.66
N ASP A 19 -12.74 8.40 0.34
CA ASP A 19 -11.82 7.86 -0.67
C ASP A 19 -10.51 8.67 -0.62
N ASP A 20 -9.75 8.53 0.47
CA ASP A 20 -8.50 9.26 0.70
C ASP A 20 -7.33 8.52 0.05
N ALA A 21 -7.38 7.18 -0.01
CA ALA A 21 -6.53 6.40 -0.89
C ALA A 21 -7.21 6.30 -2.26
N ASP A 22 -6.53 6.71 -3.32
CA ASP A 22 -7.03 6.57 -4.71
C ASP A 22 -7.08 5.08 -5.10
N CYS A 23 -8.06 4.33 -4.59
CA CYS A 23 -8.22 2.88 -4.72
C CYS A 23 -8.48 2.39 -6.15
N ASN A 24 -8.46 3.31 -7.13
CA ASN A 24 -8.73 3.05 -8.54
C ASN A 24 -7.55 3.44 -9.45
N LEU A 25 -6.38 3.75 -8.87
CA LEU A 25 -5.16 4.06 -9.62
C LEU A 25 -4.11 2.95 -9.52
N PRO A 26 -3.15 2.88 -10.47
CA PRO A 26 -2.01 1.98 -10.37
C PRO A 26 -1.31 2.08 -9.02
N GLY A 27 -1.03 0.93 -8.42
CA GLY A 27 -0.44 0.81 -7.09
C GLY A 27 -1.46 0.81 -5.94
N ALA A 28 -2.76 0.84 -6.21
CA ALA A 28 -3.77 0.68 -5.17
C ALA A 28 -3.78 -0.74 -4.57
N VAL A 29 -3.98 -0.84 -3.26
CA VAL A 29 -4.28 -2.05 -2.50
C VAL A 29 -5.38 -1.72 -1.50
N CYS A 30 -6.62 -2.06 -1.83
CA CYS A 30 -7.81 -1.74 -1.03
C CYS A 30 -8.73 -2.95 -0.97
N GLU A 31 -9.79 -2.91 -0.15
CA GLU A 31 -10.78 -4.01 -0.05
C GLU A 31 -10.10 -5.35 0.37
N ASP A 32 -10.46 -6.51 -0.21
CA ASP A 32 -10.16 -7.85 0.33
C ASP A 32 -9.07 -8.71 -0.38
N PRO A 33 -7.80 -8.29 -0.36
CA PRO A 33 -7.31 -7.06 -0.96
C PRO A 33 -7.31 -7.17 -2.49
N ARG A 34 -7.95 -6.18 -3.11
CA ARG A 34 -7.88 -5.87 -4.53
C ARG A 34 -6.64 -5.01 -4.79
N PHE A 35 -5.86 -5.40 -5.78
CA PHE A 35 -4.67 -4.70 -6.24
C PHE A 35 -4.91 -4.09 -7.63
N ILE A 36 -4.28 -2.95 -7.91
CA ILE A 36 -4.12 -2.44 -9.27
C ILE A 36 -2.63 -2.40 -9.60
N GLY A 37 -2.23 -3.16 -10.62
CA GLY A 37 -0.84 -3.22 -11.06
C GLY A 37 -0.33 -1.90 -11.64
N GLY A 38 1.00 -1.78 -11.77
CA GLY A 38 1.64 -0.69 -12.50
C GLY A 38 1.20 -0.62 -13.97
N ASP A 39 0.74 -1.74 -14.52
CA ASP A 39 0.13 -1.86 -15.85
C ASP A 39 -1.36 -1.42 -15.90
N GLY A 40 -1.92 -0.98 -14.77
CA GLY A 40 -3.30 -0.53 -14.62
C GLY A 40 -4.33 -1.65 -14.51
N ASN A 41 -3.93 -2.92 -14.56
CA ASN A 41 -4.87 -4.03 -14.46
C ASN A 41 -5.21 -4.34 -13.00
N THR A 42 -6.51 -4.60 -12.75
CA THR A 42 -6.98 -5.07 -11.45
C THR A 42 -6.68 -6.56 -11.27
N PHE A 43 -6.24 -6.95 -10.08
CA PHE A 43 -6.06 -8.35 -9.68
C PHE A 43 -6.22 -8.54 -8.18
N TYR A 44 -6.25 -9.79 -7.73
CA TYR A 44 -6.38 -10.15 -6.32
C TYR A 44 -5.20 -10.99 -5.88
N PHE A 45 -4.75 -10.74 -4.66
CA PHE A 45 -3.81 -11.60 -3.96
C PHE A 45 -4.35 -11.86 -2.57
N HIS A 46 -4.83 -13.09 -2.34
CA HIS A 46 -5.52 -13.44 -1.12
C HIS A 46 -4.61 -13.66 0.10
N GLY A 47 -3.31 -13.87 -0.10
CA GLY A 47 -2.39 -14.18 1.00
C GLY A 47 -2.93 -15.26 1.98
N ARG A 48 -2.67 -15.05 3.26
CA ARG A 48 -3.25 -15.75 4.41
C ARG A 48 -3.32 -14.82 5.62
N ARG A 49 -4.28 -15.07 6.51
CA ARG A 49 -4.35 -14.41 7.82
C ARG A 49 -3.08 -14.63 8.64
N ASP A 50 -2.73 -13.63 9.43
CA ASP A 50 -1.62 -13.63 10.37
C ASP A 50 -0.28 -13.98 9.71
N ARG A 51 -0.05 -13.46 8.49
CA ARG A 51 1.16 -13.72 7.69
C ARG A 51 1.64 -12.46 6.96
N ASP A 52 2.93 -12.42 6.69
CA ASP A 52 3.59 -11.32 6.01
C ASP A 52 3.93 -11.70 4.57
N PHE A 53 3.71 -10.78 3.64
CA PHE A 53 3.94 -10.99 2.21
C PHE A 53 4.68 -9.83 1.57
N CYS A 54 5.63 -10.15 0.71
CA CYS A 54 6.37 -9.21 -0.11
C CYS A 54 5.50 -8.62 -1.21
N LEU A 55 5.05 -7.38 -0.99
CA LEU A 55 4.29 -6.60 -1.95
C LEU A 55 5.22 -6.03 -3.04
N LEU A 56 6.39 -5.54 -2.64
CA LEU A 56 7.40 -5.02 -3.55
C LEU A 56 8.81 -5.32 -3.02
N SER A 57 9.72 -5.71 -3.90
CA SER A 57 11.13 -5.77 -3.62
C SER A 57 11.94 -5.35 -4.84
N ASP A 58 12.75 -4.34 -4.64
CA ASP A 58 13.74 -3.82 -5.57
C ASP A 58 15.10 -3.69 -4.83
N ALA A 59 16.16 -3.30 -5.52
CA ALA A 59 17.51 -3.22 -4.96
C ALA A 59 17.60 -2.32 -3.70
N SER A 60 16.90 -1.17 -3.71
CA SER A 60 16.96 -0.14 -2.67
C SER A 60 15.64 0.08 -1.92
N LEU A 61 14.57 -0.63 -2.28
CA LEU A 61 13.24 -0.50 -1.68
C LEU A 61 12.60 -1.89 -1.49
N HIS A 62 12.11 -2.17 -0.29
CA HIS A 62 11.39 -3.41 0.02
C HIS A 62 10.16 -3.09 0.85
N ILE A 63 9.02 -3.68 0.48
CA ILE A 63 7.74 -3.48 1.15
C ILE A 63 7.10 -4.83 1.38
N ASN A 64 6.92 -5.17 2.66
CA ASN A 64 6.06 -6.25 3.08
C ASN A 64 4.74 -5.70 3.61
N GLY A 65 3.67 -6.47 3.45
CA GLY A 65 2.38 -6.23 4.09
C GLY A 65 2.06 -7.34 5.10
N HIS A 66 1.56 -6.96 6.27
CA HIS A 66 0.97 -7.86 7.25
C HIS A 66 -0.50 -8.08 6.95
N PHE A 67 -0.89 -9.32 6.67
CA PHE A 67 -2.25 -9.68 6.33
C PHE A 67 -2.97 -10.19 7.56
N ILE A 68 -4.11 -9.60 7.88
CA ILE A 68 -5.07 -10.09 8.86
C ILE A 68 -6.23 -10.78 8.13
N GLY A 69 -7.06 -11.52 8.85
CA GLY A 69 -8.25 -12.12 8.25
C GLY A 69 -9.21 -12.68 9.30
N SER A 70 -10.42 -12.98 8.85
CA SER A 70 -11.47 -13.57 9.68
C SER A 70 -11.69 -15.03 9.28
N HIS A 71 -11.80 -15.92 10.26
CA HIS A 71 -12.14 -17.30 9.94
C HIS A 71 -13.65 -17.46 9.77
N VAL A 72 -14.06 -17.85 8.57
CA VAL A 72 -15.48 -18.05 8.24
C VAL A 72 -15.76 -19.53 8.01
N PRO A 73 -16.55 -20.19 8.88
CA PRO A 73 -16.88 -21.60 8.72
C PRO A 73 -17.48 -21.92 7.35
N GLY A 74 -16.95 -22.95 6.69
CA GLY A 74 -17.43 -23.42 5.38
C GLY A 74 -16.79 -22.72 4.18
N LEU A 75 -16.03 -21.63 4.37
CA LEU A 75 -15.21 -21.08 3.29
C LEU A 75 -13.92 -21.89 3.14
N LYS A 76 -13.47 -22.05 1.88
CA LYS A 76 -12.20 -22.74 1.57
C LYS A 76 -10.97 -21.92 1.94
N ARG A 77 -11.13 -20.60 2.09
CA ARG A 77 -10.09 -19.62 2.41
C ARG A 77 -10.72 -18.52 3.25
N ASP A 78 -9.94 -17.98 4.17
CA ASP A 78 -10.34 -16.83 4.96
C ASP A 78 -10.22 -15.56 4.08
N PRO A 79 -11.18 -14.62 4.14
CA PRO A 79 -10.98 -13.26 3.63
C PRO A 79 -9.86 -12.58 4.41
N THR A 80 -9.10 -11.73 3.72
CA THR A 80 -7.91 -11.07 4.29
C THR A 80 -7.81 -9.61 3.89
N TRP A 81 -7.13 -8.83 4.72
CA TRP A 81 -6.85 -7.40 4.51
C TRP A 81 -5.43 -7.06 4.93
N VAL A 82 -4.87 -5.99 4.38
CA VAL A 82 -3.54 -5.50 4.79
C VAL A 82 -3.69 -4.62 6.02
N GLN A 83 -3.26 -5.08 7.19
CA GLN A 83 -3.32 -4.27 8.42
C GLN A 83 -2.14 -3.32 8.56
N ALA A 84 -0.97 -3.73 8.07
CA ALA A 84 0.24 -2.93 8.20
C ALA A 84 1.17 -3.17 7.02
N ILE A 85 2.05 -2.21 6.79
CA ILE A 85 3.18 -2.34 5.88
C ILE A 85 4.48 -2.00 6.61
N ALA A 86 5.54 -2.69 6.22
CA ALA A 86 6.90 -2.32 6.56
C ALA A 86 7.65 -1.98 5.28
N VAL A 87 8.21 -0.78 5.25
CA VAL A 87 9.01 -0.25 4.15
C VAL A 87 10.46 -0.19 4.62
N GLN A 88 11.35 -0.88 3.90
CA GLN A 88 12.78 -0.84 4.10
C GLN A 88 13.43 -0.14 2.91
N PHE A 89 14.25 0.86 3.17
CA PHE A 89 14.87 1.68 2.12
C PHE A 89 16.24 2.20 2.52
N SER A 90 17.01 2.69 1.54
CA SER A 90 18.38 3.19 1.72
C SER A 90 19.31 2.24 2.50
N GLY A 91 19.06 0.93 2.38
CA GLY A 91 19.85 -0.16 2.97
C GLY A 91 19.67 -0.42 4.48
N HIS A 92 19.06 0.50 5.24
CA HIS A 92 18.99 0.35 6.71
C HIS A 92 17.74 0.99 7.36
N HIS A 93 17.10 1.96 6.71
CA HIS A 93 15.92 2.61 7.27
C HIS A 93 14.70 1.70 7.26
N ARG A 94 13.90 1.80 8.30
CA ARG A 94 12.69 1.00 8.53
C ARG A 94 11.53 1.90 8.89
N LEU A 95 10.51 1.90 8.06
CA LEU A 95 9.24 2.57 8.30
C LEU A 95 8.14 1.54 8.47
N TYR A 96 7.38 1.65 9.55
CA TYR A 96 6.13 0.93 9.78
C TYR A 96 4.96 1.88 9.63
N VAL A 97 3.91 1.44 8.94
CA VAL A 97 2.59 2.09 8.92
C VAL A 97 1.56 1.00 9.14
N GLY A 98 0.70 1.15 10.16
CA GLY A 98 -0.30 0.13 10.47
C GLY A 98 -1.59 0.71 11.05
N ALA A 99 -2.69 -0.03 10.84
CA ALA A 99 -3.95 0.20 11.51
C ALA A 99 -3.96 -0.47 12.88
N ARG A 100 -4.37 0.27 13.92
CA ARG A 100 -4.54 -0.24 15.28
C ARG A 100 -5.79 -1.10 15.35
N LYS A 101 -5.64 -2.33 15.85
CA LYS A 101 -6.76 -3.20 16.18
C LYS A 101 -7.76 -2.47 17.07
N THR A 102 -9.05 -2.57 16.75
CA THR A 102 -10.10 -1.91 17.52
C THR A 102 -11.39 -2.72 17.54
N ALA A 103 -12.02 -2.81 18.70
CA ALA A 103 -13.35 -3.41 18.84
C ALA A 103 -14.48 -2.42 18.49
N VAL A 104 -14.19 -1.12 18.59
CA VAL A 104 -15.15 -0.04 18.31
C VAL A 104 -14.49 0.97 17.38
N TRP A 105 -15.11 1.22 16.23
CA TRP A 105 -14.63 2.23 15.30
C TRP A 105 -15.16 3.62 15.68
N ASP A 106 -14.30 4.62 15.56
CA ASP A 106 -14.61 6.03 15.76
C ASP A 106 -13.72 6.84 14.81
N ASP A 107 -14.33 7.60 13.90
CA ASP A 107 -13.66 8.33 12.82
C ASP A 107 -12.72 9.43 13.33
N GLU A 108 -12.99 9.96 14.53
CA GLU A 108 -12.20 11.02 15.18
C GLU A 108 -10.98 10.47 15.94
N SER A 109 -11.01 9.18 16.27
CA SER A 109 -9.92 8.50 16.97
C SER A 109 -8.84 8.09 15.98
N ASP A 110 -7.61 8.54 16.19
CA ASP A 110 -6.45 8.16 15.37
C ASP A 110 -6.12 6.66 15.52
N ARG A 111 -6.41 5.90 14.48
CA ARG A 111 -6.15 4.46 14.37
C ARG A 111 -4.85 4.14 13.65
N LEU A 112 -4.07 5.13 13.26
CA LEU A 112 -2.77 4.88 12.65
C LEU A 112 -1.67 4.71 13.71
N ALA A 113 -0.71 3.85 13.41
CA ALA A 113 0.56 3.75 14.09
C ALA A 113 1.67 3.87 13.05
N ILE A 114 2.55 4.84 13.25
CA ILE A 114 3.67 5.13 12.35
C ILE A 114 4.95 5.13 13.17
N ILE A 115 5.93 4.34 12.75
CA ILE A 115 7.22 4.19 13.44
C ILE A 115 8.31 4.29 12.40
N PHE A 116 9.27 5.17 12.61
CA PHE A 116 10.45 5.34 11.76
C PHE A 116 11.70 5.05 12.57
N ASP A 117 12.49 4.07 12.13
CA ASP A 117 13.74 3.61 12.79
C ASP A 117 13.58 3.29 14.29
N GLY A 118 12.42 2.75 14.65
CA GLY A 118 12.09 2.38 16.03
C GLY A 118 11.45 3.50 16.86
N GLU A 119 11.44 4.74 16.35
CA GLU A 119 10.85 5.90 17.02
C GLU A 119 9.44 6.19 16.50
N ALA A 120 8.52 6.49 17.42
CA ALA A 120 7.14 6.79 17.06
C ALA A 120 7.05 8.15 16.33
N VAL A 121 6.41 8.15 15.17
CA VAL A 121 6.12 9.38 14.41
C VAL A 121 4.77 9.92 14.87
N HIS A 122 4.80 11.08 15.54
CA HIS A 122 3.60 11.77 15.97
C HIS A 122 3.26 12.90 15.00
N VAL A 123 2.13 12.76 14.30
CA VAL A 123 1.56 13.82 13.48
C VAL A 123 0.26 14.28 14.13
N PRO A 124 0.11 15.57 14.48
CA PRO A 124 -1.13 16.09 15.03
C PRO A 124 -2.32 15.71 14.15
N ASN A 125 -3.47 15.44 14.77
CA ASN A 125 -4.70 15.14 14.04
C ASN A 125 -5.35 16.43 13.50
N LEU A 126 -4.65 17.10 12.59
CA LEU A 126 -5.13 18.27 11.87
C LEU A 126 -4.84 18.09 10.38
N ALA A 127 -5.75 18.54 9.53
CA ALA A 127 -5.58 18.50 8.07
C ALA A 127 -4.25 19.14 7.65
N ASN A 128 -3.47 18.44 6.82
CA ASN A 128 -2.14 18.84 6.35
C ASN A 128 -1.08 19.02 7.45
N ALA A 129 -1.35 18.61 8.70
CA ALA A 129 -0.29 18.52 9.69
C ALA A 129 0.80 17.59 9.16
N ARG A 130 2.05 18.03 9.27
CA ARG A 130 3.20 17.37 8.66
C ARG A 130 4.28 17.14 9.69
N TRP A 131 4.83 15.94 9.64
CA TRP A 131 6.09 15.57 10.27
C TRP A 131 7.13 15.33 9.18
N GLU A 132 8.38 15.63 9.49
CA GLU A 132 9.51 15.44 8.61
C GLU A 132 10.67 14.84 9.41
N ALA A 133 11.30 13.81 8.85
CA ALA A 133 12.47 13.21 9.45
C ALA A 133 13.63 14.21 9.45
N PRO A 134 14.47 14.24 10.50
CA PRO A 134 15.66 15.08 10.49
C PRO A 134 16.54 14.74 9.28
N ILE A 135 17.00 15.75 8.56
CA ILE A 135 17.81 15.58 7.34
C ILE A 135 19.13 14.82 7.58
N THR A 136 19.61 14.82 8.82
CA THR A 136 20.78 14.06 9.27
C THR A 136 20.53 12.57 9.41
N ILE A 137 19.26 12.16 9.46
CA ILE A 137 18.82 10.77 9.64
C ILE A 137 18.32 10.23 8.31
N ALA A 138 17.43 10.96 7.62
CA ALA A 138 16.90 10.53 6.33
C ALA A 138 17.29 11.51 5.21
N SER A 139 18.05 11.00 4.24
CA SER A 139 18.31 11.67 2.97
C SER A 139 18.18 10.64 1.83
N PRO A 140 17.26 10.83 0.87
CA PRO A 140 16.34 11.96 0.66
C PRO A 140 15.30 12.14 1.79
N SER A 141 14.63 13.30 1.85
CA SER A 141 13.72 13.67 2.95
C SER A 141 12.51 12.74 3.03
N LEU A 142 12.21 12.24 4.23
CA LEU A 142 11.01 11.46 4.54
C LEU A 142 10.00 12.35 5.27
N THR A 143 8.76 12.37 4.77
CA THR A 143 7.68 13.18 5.33
C THR A 143 6.44 12.33 5.59
N VAL A 144 5.66 12.73 6.58
CA VAL A 144 4.35 12.13 6.89
C VAL A 144 3.36 13.28 7.07
N THR A 145 2.33 13.33 6.22
CA THR A 145 1.35 14.42 6.20
C THR A 145 -0.06 13.86 6.37
N ARG A 146 -0.89 14.42 7.26
CA ARG A 146 -2.30 14.05 7.39
C ARG A 146 -3.07 14.42 6.13
N THR A 147 -4.00 13.56 5.72
CA THR A 147 -4.96 13.89 4.66
C THR A 147 -5.98 14.92 5.16
N ASN A 148 -6.71 15.55 4.24
CA ASN A 148 -7.51 16.75 4.52
C ASN A 148 -8.81 16.50 5.31
N LYS A 149 -9.18 15.24 5.60
CA LYS A 149 -10.57 14.90 5.90
C LYS A 149 -10.80 13.94 7.07
N ALA A 150 -9.79 13.20 7.56
CA ALA A 150 -10.00 12.22 8.64
C ALA A 150 -8.76 12.02 9.52
N ALA A 151 -8.99 11.57 10.76
CA ALA A 151 -7.93 11.16 11.69
C ALA A 151 -7.08 10.00 11.19
N ASN A 152 -7.60 9.25 10.23
CA ASN A 152 -7.12 7.93 9.84
C ASN A 152 -6.37 7.90 8.51
N GLY A 153 -6.15 9.06 7.87
CA GLY A 153 -5.44 9.16 6.60
C GLY A 153 -4.10 9.88 6.70
N VAL A 154 -3.07 9.31 6.07
CA VAL A 154 -1.75 9.93 5.91
C VAL A 154 -1.18 9.71 4.51
N VAL A 155 -0.34 10.66 4.08
CA VAL A 155 0.58 10.52 2.97
C VAL A 155 2.00 10.44 3.52
N VAL A 156 2.68 9.34 3.25
CA VAL A 156 4.09 9.14 3.56
C VAL A 156 4.90 9.25 2.28
N GLU A 157 5.85 10.16 2.22
CA GLU A 157 6.63 10.43 1.01
C GLU A 157 8.11 10.47 1.31
N LEU A 158 8.87 9.67 0.57
CA LEU A 158 10.33 9.72 0.53
C LEU A 158 10.71 10.35 -0.81
N ASP A 159 11.29 11.54 -0.76
CA ASP A 159 11.50 12.38 -1.94
C ASP A 159 12.24 11.64 -3.06
N GLY A 160 11.66 11.69 -4.26
CA GLY A 160 12.17 11.01 -5.46
C GLY A 160 12.10 9.48 -5.45
N VAL A 161 11.59 8.82 -4.40
CA VAL A 161 11.57 7.36 -4.28
C VAL A 161 10.14 6.81 -4.31
N PHE A 162 9.31 7.20 -3.35
CA PHE A 162 7.92 6.74 -3.28
C PHE A 162 7.00 7.77 -2.61
N LYS A 163 5.72 7.65 -2.90
CA LYS A 163 4.62 8.24 -2.14
C LYS A 163 3.61 7.13 -1.81
N ILE A 164 3.24 7.03 -0.54
CA ILE A 164 2.28 6.06 -0.01
C ILE A 164 1.15 6.84 0.63
N THR A 165 -0.05 6.73 0.08
CA THR A 165 -1.25 7.15 0.79
C THR A 165 -1.78 5.94 1.56
N ALA A 166 -2.00 6.08 2.86
CA ALA A 166 -2.54 5.04 3.72
C ALA A 166 -3.73 5.58 4.50
N ASN A 167 -4.85 4.87 4.44
CA ASN A 167 -6.06 5.20 5.17
C ASN A 167 -6.50 4.00 6.01
N ALA A 168 -6.60 4.18 7.33
CA ALA A 168 -7.14 3.15 8.20
C ALA A 168 -8.67 3.13 8.09
N VAL A 169 -9.24 1.95 7.84
CA VAL A 169 -10.67 1.74 7.66
C VAL A 169 -11.15 0.49 8.45
N PRO A 170 -12.40 0.47 8.92
CA PRO A 170 -13.00 -0.73 9.50
C PRO A 170 -13.65 -1.59 8.42
N ILE A 171 -13.91 -2.86 8.75
CA ILE A 171 -14.97 -3.63 8.07
C ILE A 171 -16.29 -3.32 8.76
N THR A 172 -17.26 -2.83 7.99
CA THR A 172 -18.60 -2.53 8.54
C THR A 172 -19.47 -3.79 8.59
N GLU A 173 -20.56 -3.73 9.36
CA GLU A 173 -21.55 -4.82 9.38
C GLU A 173 -22.21 -5.02 8.01
N GLU A 174 -22.41 -3.95 7.24
CA GLU A 174 -22.93 -4.03 5.87
C GLU A 174 -21.97 -4.79 4.95
N ASP A 175 -20.66 -4.47 4.99
CA ASP A 175 -19.64 -5.17 4.21
C ASP A 175 -19.60 -6.65 4.60
N SER A 176 -19.57 -6.92 5.90
CA SER A 176 -19.57 -8.28 6.44
C SER A 176 -20.80 -9.07 6.00
N ARG A 177 -21.99 -8.45 5.97
CA ARG A 177 -23.23 -9.08 5.50
C ARG A 177 -23.23 -9.30 3.99
N ALA A 178 -22.74 -8.33 3.21
CA ALA A 178 -22.72 -8.41 1.75
C ALA A 178 -21.72 -9.46 1.24
N HIS A 179 -20.59 -9.62 1.93
CA HIS A 179 -19.47 -10.48 1.51
C HIS A 179 -19.28 -11.72 2.41
N SER A 180 -20.12 -11.89 3.43
CA SER A 180 -20.06 -13.00 4.39
C SER A 180 -18.70 -13.11 5.12
N TYR A 181 -18.13 -11.97 5.53
CA TYR A 181 -16.82 -11.93 6.19
C TYR A 181 -16.82 -12.47 7.63
N GLY A 182 -18.00 -12.71 8.22
CA GLY A 182 -18.11 -13.30 9.56
C GLY A 182 -17.50 -12.44 10.66
N VAL A 183 -17.48 -11.11 10.49
CA VAL A 183 -16.97 -10.17 11.49
C VAL A 183 -17.81 -10.25 12.76
N THR A 184 -17.15 -10.43 13.90
CA THR A 184 -17.75 -10.50 15.23
C THR A 184 -17.65 -9.14 15.94
N ALA A 185 -18.48 -8.91 16.96
CA ALA A 185 -18.52 -7.68 17.74
C ALA A 185 -17.19 -7.27 18.43
N ASP A 186 -16.21 -8.18 18.50
CA ASP A 186 -14.97 -7.99 19.27
C ASP A 186 -13.82 -7.35 18.46
N ASP A 187 -13.94 -7.25 17.12
CA ASP A 187 -12.90 -6.71 16.25
C ASP A 187 -13.50 -6.15 14.96
N CYS A 188 -13.28 -4.86 14.70
CA CYS A 188 -13.69 -4.21 13.44
C CYS A 188 -12.77 -4.56 12.27
N LEU A 189 -11.74 -5.39 12.48
CA LEU A 189 -10.76 -5.76 11.46
C LEU A 189 -10.18 -4.52 10.79
N ALA A 190 -9.76 -3.55 11.61
CA ALA A 190 -9.15 -2.32 11.14
C ALA A 190 -7.93 -2.65 10.27
N HIS A 191 -7.95 -2.13 9.04
CA HIS A 191 -6.95 -2.40 8.02
C HIS A 191 -6.66 -1.12 7.22
N LEU A 192 -5.74 -1.21 6.26
CA LEU A 192 -5.30 -0.09 5.44
C LEU A 192 -5.83 -0.24 4.02
N ASP A 193 -6.47 0.81 3.53
CA ASP A 193 -6.53 1.11 2.11
C ASP A 193 -5.25 1.87 1.74
N LEU A 194 -4.54 1.38 0.73
CA LEU A 194 -3.22 1.85 0.34
C LEU A 194 -3.22 2.30 -1.11
N ALA A 195 -2.48 3.36 -1.41
CA ALA A 195 -2.13 3.73 -2.77
C ALA A 195 -0.62 4.02 -2.84
N PHE A 196 0.08 3.19 -3.61
CA PHE A 196 1.51 3.34 -3.83
C PHE A 196 1.80 4.06 -5.14
N LYS A 197 2.67 5.07 -5.09
CA LYS A 197 3.30 5.66 -6.25
C LYS A 197 4.81 5.50 -6.10
N PHE A 198 5.43 4.88 -7.09
CA PHE A 198 6.88 4.68 -7.10
C PHE A 198 7.52 5.56 -8.18
N HIS A 199 8.70 6.11 -7.87
CA HIS A 199 9.40 7.08 -8.70
C HIS A 199 10.75 6.56 -9.24
N ALA A 200 11.36 5.61 -8.53
CA ALA A 200 12.73 5.16 -8.80
C ALA A 200 12.88 3.63 -8.72
N LEU A 201 11.99 2.87 -9.39
CA LEU A 201 12.10 1.42 -9.49
C LEU A 201 13.06 1.01 -10.62
N THR A 202 13.81 -0.06 -10.41
CA THR A 202 14.59 -0.74 -11.46
C THR A 202 13.71 -1.75 -12.20
N ASP A 203 14.15 -2.17 -13.39
CA ASP A 203 13.45 -3.19 -14.19
C ASP A 203 13.56 -4.63 -13.60
N ASP A 204 14.34 -4.84 -12.54
CA ASP A 204 14.38 -6.09 -11.77
C ASP A 204 13.42 -6.09 -10.56
N VAL A 205 12.62 -5.02 -10.37
CA VAL A 205 11.61 -4.98 -9.31
C VAL A 205 10.67 -6.19 -9.35
N HIS A 206 10.41 -6.78 -8.19
CA HIS A 206 9.53 -7.93 -8.03
C HIS A 206 8.60 -7.76 -6.82
N GLY A 207 7.81 -8.78 -6.52
CA GLY A 207 6.81 -8.80 -5.45
C GLY A 207 5.42 -8.96 -6.03
N VAL A 208 4.40 -9.10 -5.18
CA VAL A 208 3.00 -9.23 -5.62
C VAL A 208 2.62 -8.07 -6.53
N LEU A 209 2.84 -6.84 -6.07
CA LEU A 209 2.59 -5.62 -6.81
C LEU A 209 3.79 -5.25 -7.68
N GLY A 210 5.00 -5.33 -7.13
CA GLY A 210 6.21 -4.81 -7.78
C GLY A 210 6.48 -5.39 -9.16
N GLN A 211 6.24 -6.70 -9.38
CA GLN A 211 6.50 -7.32 -10.70
C GLN A 211 5.70 -6.69 -11.85
N THR A 212 4.55 -6.06 -11.55
CA THR A 212 3.68 -5.41 -12.54
C THR A 212 4.23 -4.08 -13.06
N TYR A 213 5.26 -3.53 -12.41
CA TYR A 213 5.92 -2.28 -12.81
C TYR A 213 7.08 -2.49 -13.78
N ARG A 214 7.48 -3.73 -14.05
CA ARG A 214 8.57 -4.03 -14.97
C ARG A 214 8.16 -3.73 -16.40
N SER A 215 9.06 -3.13 -17.18
CA SER A 215 8.85 -2.90 -18.63
C SER A 215 8.54 -4.18 -19.42
N SER A 216 9.08 -5.31 -18.98
CA SER A 216 8.91 -6.65 -19.57
C SER A 216 7.75 -7.46 -18.97
N TYR A 217 6.98 -6.89 -18.05
CA TYR A 217 5.86 -7.60 -17.45
C TYR A 217 4.79 -7.92 -18.50
N VAL A 218 4.41 -9.20 -18.55
CA VAL A 218 3.29 -9.67 -19.37
C VAL A 218 2.24 -10.21 -18.43
N ASN A 219 1.08 -9.56 -18.42
CA ASN A 219 -0.06 -10.02 -17.64
C ASN A 219 -0.51 -11.41 -18.15
N ARG A 220 -0.37 -12.43 -17.29
CA ARG A 220 -0.79 -13.82 -17.57
C ARG A 220 -2.10 -14.20 -16.90
N MET A 221 -2.76 -13.24 -16.26
CA MET A 221 -4.00 -13.48 -15.55
C MET A 221 -5.14 -13.61 -16.56
N ASP A 222 -6.12 -14.43 -16.19
CA ASP A 222 -7.35 -14.55 -16.95
C ASP A 222 -8.24 -13.34 -16.67
N VAL A 223 -8.05 -12.27 -17.43
CA VAL A 223 -8.80 -11.01 -17.32
C VAL A 223 -10.30 -11.14 -17.64
N THR A 224 -10.74 -12.31 -18.12
CA THR A 224 -12.18 -12.59 -18.30
C THR A 224 -12.87 -12.97 -16.99
N LYS A 225 -12.10 -13.38 -15.98
CA LYS A 225 -12.63 -13.66 -14.65
C LYS A 225 -12.92 -12.36 -13.92
N LYS A 226 -14.01 -12.36 -13.14
CA LYS A 226 -14.38 -11.24 -12.25
C LYS A 226 -13.28 -10.92 -11.22
N MET A 227 -12.54 -11.94 -10.78
CA MET A 227 -11.46 -11.82 -9.79
C MET A 227 -10.22 -12.57 -10.30
N PRO A 228 -9.40 -11.97 -11.17
CA PRO A 228 -8.14 -12.57 -11.59
C PRO A 228 -7.17 -12.60 -10.41
N VAL A 229 -6.64 -13.79 -10.09
CA VAL A 229 -5.77 -13.99 -8.93
C VAL A 229 -4.32 -14.10 -9.39
N MET A 230 -3.43 -13.38 -8.71
CA MET A 230 -2.00 -13.35 -9.03
C MET A 230 -1.18 -14.27 -8.12
N GLY A 231 -0.41 -15.16 -8.75
CA GLY A 231 0.61 -15.98 -8.10
C GLY A 231 0.12 -16.89 -6.97
N GLY A 232 1.08 -17.46 -6.22
CA GLY A 232 0.83 -18.27 -5.04
C GLY A 232 1.46 -17.67 -3.79
N GLU A 233 0.87 -17.94 -2.63
CA GLU A 233 1.38 -17.53 -1.31
C GLU A 233 2.88 -17.83 -1.11
N ARG A 234 3.33 -19.02 -1.56
CA ARG A 234 4.71 -19.49 -1.39
C ARG A 234 5.75 -18.60 -2.06
N ASP A 235 5.37 -17.89 -3.13
CA ASP A 235 6.30 -17.06 -3.90
C ASP A 235 6.60 -15.75 -3.19
N PHE A 236 5.70 -15.31 -2.31
CA PHE A 236 5.72 -13.97 -1.72
C PHE A 236 5.78 -13.97 -0.19
N VAL A 237 5.60 -15.11 0.48
CA VAL A 237 5.67 -15.19 1.94
C VAL A 237 7.04 -14.72 2.43
N ALA A 238 7.03 -13.89 3.47
CA ALA A 238 8.21 -13.48 4.21
C ALA A 238 8.19 -14.10 5.61
N SER A 239 9.35 -14.28 6.25
CA SER A 239 9.40 -14.81 7.62
C SER A 239 8.92 -13.82 8.68
N GLY A 240 8.83 -12.54 8.33
CA GLY A 240 8.31 -11.49 9.19
C GLY A 240 8.15 -10.17 8.45
N LEU A 241 7.43 -9.23 9.06
CA LEU A 241 7.10 -7.95 8.44
C LEU A 241 8.34 -7.15 8.00
N PHE A 242 9.43 -7.14 8.77
CA PHE A 242 10.70 -6.51 8.37
C PHE A 242 11.72 -7.48 7.75
N ALA A 243 11.32 -8.71 7.39
CA ALA A 243 12.21 -9.68 6.77
C ALA A 243 12.20 -9.55 5.23
N ALA A 244 13.35 -9.21 4.65
CA ALA A 244 13.51 -9.12 3.19
C ALA A 244 13.95 -10.48 2.58
N ASP A 245 13.22 -11.55 2.89
CA ASP A 245 13.64 -12.94 2.64
C ASP A 245 12.66 -13.79 1.82
N CYS A 246 11.65 -13.16 1.22
CA CYS A 246 10.76 -13.87 0.31
C CYS A 246 11.52 -14.45 -0.89
N ALA A 247 10.94 -15.45 -1.56
CA ALA A 247 11.58 -16.14 -2.69
C ALA A 247 11.99 -15.19 -3.84
N VAL A 248 11.26 -14.07 -3.97
CA VAL A 248 11.49 -13.06 -5.02
C VAL A 248 12.25 -11.83 -4.52
N ALA A 249 12.83 -11.84 -3.32
CA ALA A 249 13.53 -10.68 -2.77
C ALA A 249 14.71 -10.23 -3.65
N ARG A 250 14.75 -8.93 -3.92
CA ARG A 250 15.83 -8.20 -4.63
C ARG A 250 16.58 -7.22 -3.75
N TYR A 251 16.02 -6.92 -2.59
CA TYR A 251 16.56 -5.93 -1.66
C TYR A 251 17.94 -6.31 -1.15
N GLY A 252 18.85 -5.34 -1.13
CA GLY A 252 20.23 -5.53 -0.65
C GLY A 252 21.11 -6.41 -1.54
N LYS A 253 20.58 -7.02 -2.60
CA LYS A 253 21.37 -7.88 -3.52
C LYS A 253 22.18 -7.08 -4.55
N GLY A 254 21.94 -5.76 -4.67
CA GLY A 254 22.57 -4.85 -5.64
C GLY A 254 23.78 -4.06 -5.13
N GLY A 255 24.38 -4.42 -4.00
CA GLY A 255 25.51 -3.68 -3.40
C GLY A 255 26.82 -3.66 -4.22
N ASN A 256 26.88 -4.35 -5.37
CA ASN A 256 28.02 -4.31 -6.29
C ASN A 256 27.50 -4.19 -7.75
N ASN A 257 27.68 -3.01 -8.35
CA ASN A 257 27.40 -2.68 -9.76
C ASN A 257 25.94 -2.75 -10.24
N ALA A 258 25.22 -1.63 -10.16
CA ALA A 258 24.18 -1.31 -11.13
C ALA A 258 24.37 0.15 -11.59
N ASP A 259 24.66 0.27 -12.88
CA ASP A 259 24.87 1.50 -13.62
C ASP A 259 23.57 2.33 -13.59
N VAL A 260 23.54 3.34 -12.71
CA VAL A 260 22.43 4.30 -12.68
C VAL A 260 22.62 5.19 -13.89
N VAL A 261 21.89 4.90 -14.98
CA VAL A 261 21.83 5.77 -16.15
C VAL A 261 21.24 7.11 -15.71
N ARG A 262 22.12 8.07 -15.41
CA ARG A 262 21.77 9.47 -15.23
C ARG A 262 21.51 10.06 -16.61
N VAL A 263 20.25 10.25 -16.97
CA VAL A 263 19.91 11.11 -18.12
C VAL A 263 20.20 12.55 -17.70
N GLY A 264 21.34 13.05 -18.17
CA GLY A 264 21.79 14.42 -17.94
C GLY A 264 20.83 15.43 -18.58
N SER A 265 20.54 16.49 -17.85
CA SER A 265 19.94 17.71 -18.33
C SER A 265 20.84 18.37 -19.38
N GLY A 266 20.46 18.26 -20.64
CA GLY A 266 21.04 18.99 -21.77
C GLY A 266 19.93 19.75 -22.48
N ASP A 267 20.01 21.07 -22.42
CA ASP A 267 19.23 22.04 -23.18
C ASP A 267 19.54 21.89 -24.67
N GLU A 268 18.60 21.35 -25.47
CA GLU A 268 18.60 21.59 -26.91
C GLU A 268 17.19 21.57 -27.50
N LEU A 269 16.92 22.64 -28.25
CA LEU A 269 15.67 23.07 -28.85
C LEU A 269 15.24 22.11 -29.99
N VAL A 270 14.14 21.38 -29.83
CA VAL A 270 13.51 20.66 -30.95
C VAL A 270 12.02 20.99 -31.04
N THR A 271 11.68 21.60 -32.16
CA THR A 271 10.35 21.96 -32.66
C THR A 271 9.31 20.83 -32.48
N GLY A 272 8.15 21.21 -31.94
CA GLY A 272 7.06 20.31 -31.57
C GLY A 272 6.43 19.54 -32.73
N VAL A 273 6.15 18.26 -32.47
CA VAL A 273 5.30 17.40 -33.29
C VAL A 273 3.96 17.29 -32.57
N GLU A 274 2.88 17.78 -33.19
CA GLU A 274 1.50 17.57 -32.72
C GLU A 274 0.97 16.21 -33.20
N CYS A 275 0.78 15.25 -32.29
CA CYS A 275 -0.05 14.05 -32.54
C CYS A 275 -1.53 14.44 -32.21
N SER A 276 -2.48 14.10 -33.09
CA SER A 276 -3.87 14.60 -33.11
C SER A 276 -4.81 14.09 -32.00
N THR A 277 -4.27 13.73 -30.85
CA THR A 277 -5.01 13.39 -29.63
C THR A 277 -4.22 13.93 -28.46
N GLY A 278 -4.72 14.97 -27.80
CA GLY A 278 -3.97 15.87 -26.91
C GLY A 278 -3.40 15.23 -25.64
N LEU A 279 -2.31 14.47 -25.76
CA LEU A 279 -1.49 13.98 -24.66
C LEU A 279 -0.01 14.22 -25.00
N SER A 280 0.64 15.11 -24.25
CA SER A 280 2.07 15.39 -24.33
C SER A 280 2.81 14.77 -23.14
N GLY A 281 3.79 13.92 -23.44
CA GLY A 281 4.69 13.29 -22.47
C GLY A 281 5.87 12.60 -23.16
N VAL A 282 7.05 12.66 -22.57
CA VAL A 282 8.28 12.06 -23.09
C VAL A 282 8.14 10.53 -23.08
N GLY A 283 8.18 9.90 -24.27
CA GLY A 283 8.12 8.45 -24.42
C GLY A 283 6.97 7.89 -25.29
N VAL A 284 6.28 8.71 -26.10
CA VAL A 284 5.24 8.21 -27.01
C VAL A 284 5.85 7.85 -28.38
N VAL A 285 5.81 6.56 -28.73
CA VAL A 285 6.06 6.10 -30.10
C VAL A 285 4.77 6.29 -30.92
N CYS A 286 4.65 7.38 -31.67
CA CYS A 286 3.57 7.53 -32.66
C CYS A 286 3.84 6.52 -33.82
N LYS A 287 2.97 5.53 -34.00
CA LYS A 287 3.05 4.55 -35.12
C LYS A 287 2.81 5.27 -36.45
N LYS A 288 3.56 4.89 -37.49
CA LYS A 288 3.21 5.16 -38.89
C LYS A 288 1.98 4.37 -39.31
#